data_AF-A0A8X6X5L0-F1
#
_entry.id   AF-A0A8X6X5L0-F1
#
_cell.length_a   1.000
_cell.length_b   1.000
_cell.length_c   1.000
_cell.angle_alpha   90.00
_cell.angle_beta   90.00
_cell.angle_gamma   90.00
#
_symmetry.space_group_name_H-M   'P 1'
#
loop_
_entity.id
_entity.type
_entity.pdbx_description
1 polymer ?
#
loop_
_entity_poly.entity_id
_entity_poly.type
_entity_poly.pdbx_seq_one_letter_code
_entity_poly.pdbx_strand_id
1 'polypeptide(L)'
;MHLFIEKGIRGCVAMISHRYAKANNAYLSTYDSTLPSSYIIYLDANNLYGWAMSQHLLTHDFSWTDEDVNFMDVPDDLDISYIFEVDLEYPDELHDLHNCYPLAPEKIEVSV
;
A
#
# COMPACT_ATOMS: atom_id res chain seq x y z
N MET A 1 11.05 -4.80 21.28
CA MET A 1 11.41 -4.43 19.89
C MET A 1 11.26 -5.59 18.91
N HIS A 2 11.83 -6.78 19.14
CA HIS A 2 11.63 -7.94 18.24
C HIS A 2 10.15 -8.25 17.97
N LEU A 3 9.33 -8.42 19.02
CA LEU A 3 7.89 -8.66 18.89
C LEU A 3 7.14 -7.50 18.21
N PHE A 4 7.62 -6.27 18.40
CA PHE A 4 7.03 -5.08 17.77
C PHE A 4 7.24 -5.13 16.25
N ILE A 5 8.48 -5.40 15.81
CA ILE A 5 8.81 -5.57 14.40
C ILE A 5 8.05 -6.76 13.81
N GLU A 6 8.03 -7.91 14.49
CA GLU A 6 7.32 -9.11 14.03
C GLU A 6 5.82 -8.86 13.86
N LYS A 7 5.19 -8.12 14.79
CA LYS A 7 3.80 -7.70 14.69
C LYS A 7 3.56 -6.77 13.49
N GLY A 8 4.57 -6.02 13.05
CA GLY A 8 4.50 -5.13 11.88
C GLY A 8 4.68 -5.83 10.53
N ILE A 9 5.28 -7.02 10.49
CA ILE A 9 5.53 -7.74 9.24
C ILE A 9 4.20 -8.13 8.56
N ARG A 10 4.09 -7.81 7.27
CA ARG A 10 2.97 -8.17 6.40
C ARG A 10 3.49 -8.89 5.15
N GLY A 11 2.62 -9.69 4.55
CA GLY A 11 2.89 -10.31 3.25
C GLY A 11 2.49 -9.40 2.09
N CYS A 12 2.33 -9.99 0.91
CA CYS A 12 1.85 -9.28 -0.27
C CYS A 12 0.45 -8.69 -0.06
N VAL A 13 0.21 -7.52 -0.64
CA VAL A 13 -1.14 -6.96 -0.76
C VAL A 13 -1.84 -7.63 -1.95
N ALA A 14 -2.91 -8.37 -1.67
CA ALA A 14 -3.76 -8.97 -2.69
C ALA A 14 -5.20 -8.49 -2.47
N MET A 15 -5.70 -7.68 -3.41
CA MET A 15 -7.02 -7.05 -3.31
C MET A 15 -7.75 -7.10 -4.65
N ILE A 16 -9.07 -7.25 -4.59
CA ILE A 16 -9.97 -7.09 -5.73
C ILE A 16 -10.97 -6.00 -5.38
N SER A 17 -10.65 -4.76 -5.77
CA SER A 17 -11.48 -3.57 -5.52
C SER A 17 -12.73 -3.53 -6.41
N HIS A 18 -12.61 -4.01 -7.64
CA HIS A 18 -13.70 -4.08 -8.60
C HIS A 18 -13.77 -5.49 -9.19
N ARG A 19 -14.90 -6.18 -8.99
CA ARG A 19 -15.02 -7.62 -9.31
C ARG A 19 -15.10 -7.92 -10.80
N TYR A 20 -15.53 -6.95 -11.62
CA TYR A 20 -15.71 -7.14 -13.06
C TYR A 20 -15.55 -5.84 -13.83
N ALA A 21 -14.55 -5.76 -14.71
CA ALA A 21 -14.40 -4.67 -15.67
C ALA A 21 -14.42 -5.22 -17.10
N LYS A 22 -15.09 -4.50 -18.01
CA LYS A 22 -15.07 -4.79 -19.45
C LYS A 22 -14.70 -3.52 -20.21
N ALA A 23 -13.63 -3.59 -20.99
CA ALA A 23 -13.22 -2.51 -21.87
C ALA A 23 -14.15 -2.40 -23.09
N ASN A 24 -14.48 -1.17 -23.50
CA ASN A 24 -15.10 -0.87 -24.78
C ASN A 24 -14.05 -0.25 -25.69
N ASN A 25 -13.29 -1.06 -26.43
CA ASN A 25 -12.28 -0.53 -27.36
C ASN A 25 -12.47 -1.07 -28.78
N ALA A 26 -12.08 -0.26 -29.76
CA ALA A 26 -12.30 -0.51 -31.19
C ALA A 26 -11.58 -1.76 -31.74
N TYR A 27 -10.64 -2.34 -30.99
CA TYR A 27 -9.93 -3.56 -31.38
C TYR A 27 -10.66 -4.84 -30.96
N LEU A 28 -11.75 -4.74 -30.19
CA LEU A 28 -12.56 -5.88 -29.77
C LEU A 28 -13.77 -6.08 -30.68
N SER A 29 -14.14 -7.33 -30.93
CA SER A 29 -15.34 -7.69 -31.70
C SER A 29 -16.65 -7.26 -31.05
N THR A 30 -16.62 -6.91 -29.76
CA THR A 30 -17.79 -6.45 -28.99
C THR A 30 -17.84 -4.93 -28.81
N TYR A 31 -17.06 -4.18 -29.59
CA TYR A 31 -17.04 -2.73 -29.55
C TYR A 31 -18.40 -2.12 -29.89
N ASP A 32 -18.83 -1.16 -29.10
CA ASP A 32 -20.03 -0.36 -29.33
C ASP A 32 -19.63 1.11 -29.52
N SER A 33 -19.87 1.64 -30.73
CA SER A 33 -19.55 3.03 -31.09
C SER A 33 -20.45 4.06 -30.41
N THR A 34 -21.55 3.62 -29.77
CA THR A 34 -22.44 4.51 -29.00
C THR A 34 -21.95 4.75 -27.57
N LEU A 35 -21.02 3.92 -27.09
CA LEU A 35 -20.44 4.02 -25.76
C LEU A 35 -19.05 4.67 -25.81
N PRO A 36 -18.62 5.36 -24.74
CA PRO A 36 -17.25 5.87 -24.64
C PRO A 36 -16.21 4.76 -24.78
N SER A 37 -15.10 5.07 -25.44
CA SER A 37 -13.96 4.15 -25.53
C SER A 37 -13.28 3.99 -24.17
N SER A 38 -12.98 2.76 -23.78
CA SER A 38 -12.27 2.43 -22.54
C SER A 38 -11.29 1.27 -22.74
N TYR A 39 -10.22 1.26 -21.92
CA TYR A 39 -9.15 0.27 -21.97
C TYR A 39 -8.87 -0.24 -20.57
N ILE A 40 -8.43 -1.50 -20.46
CA ILE A 40 -7.92 -2.07 -19.21
C ILE A 40 -6.41 -2.17 -19.36
N ILE A 41 -5.68 -1.65 -18.38
CA ILE A 41 -4.23 -1.72 -18.32
C ILE A 41 -3.80 -2.85 -17.39
N TYR A 42 -2.76 -3.58 -17.79
CA TYR A 42 -2.07 -4.53 -16.93
C TYR A 42 -0.67 -3.97 -16.68
N LEU A 43 -0.38 -3.69 -15.41
CA LEU A 43 0.92 -3.19 -14.96
C LEU A 43 1.56 -4.26 -14.08
N ASP A 44 2.83 -4.53 -14.32
CA ASP A 44 3.62 -5.49 -13.57
C ASP A 44 5.00 -4.91 -13.29
N ALA A 45 5.43 -4.98 -12.04
CA ALA A 45 6.73 -4.48 -11.62
C ALA A 45 7.78 -5.59 -11.78
N ASN A 46 8.71 -5.40 -12.71
CA ASN A 46 9.84 -6.31 -12.88
C ASN A 46 10.73 -6.31 -11.63
N ASN A 47 10.83 -7.47 -10.95
CA ASN A 47 11.65 -7.65 -9.76
C ASN A 47 11.31 -6.69 -8.60
N LEU A 48 10.03 -6.64 -8.21
CA LEU A 48 9.53 -5.76 -7.14
C LEU A 48 10.35 -5.86 -5.84
N TYR A 49 10.62 -7.08 -5.34
CA TYR A 49 11.41 -7.25 -4.11
C TYR A 49 12.86 -6.82 -4.29
N GLY A 50 13.49 -7.09 -5.43
CA GLY A 50 14.86 -6.64 -5.66
C GLY A 50 14.98 -5.12 -5.74
N TRP A 51 13.98 -4.44 -6.31
CA TRP A 51 13.91 -2.98 -6.28
C TRP A 51 13.75 -2.45 -4.85
N ALA A 52 12.85 -3.05 -4.05
CA ALA A 52 12.64 -2.69 -2.65
C ALA A 52 13.90 -2.93 -1.79
N MET A 53 14.61 -4.05 -2.03
CA MET A 53 15.89 -4.37 -1.38
C MET A 53 17.04 -3.44 -1.77
N SER A 54 16.88 -2.69 -2.86
CA SER A 54 17.86 -1.69 -3.30
C SER A 54 17.62 -0.32 -2.68
N GLN A 55 16.52 -0.14 -1.92
CA GLN A 55 16.25 1.09 -1.17
C GLN A 55 17.07 1.13 0.13
N HIS A 56 17.07 2.28 0.80
CA HIS A 56 17.67 2.40 2.14
C HIS A 56 16.85 1.58 3.14
N LEU A 57 17.48 0.61 3.81
CA LEU A 57 16.80 -0.32 4.72
C LEU A 57 17.37 -0.23 6.14
N LEU A 58 16.48 -0.33 7.12
CA LEU A 58 16.83 -0.51 8.52
C LEU A 58 17.49 -1.88 8.73
N THR A 59 18.75 -1.89 9.18
CA THR A 59 19.55 -3.13 9.27
C THR A 59 20.02 -3.48 10.68
N HIS A 60 20.32 -2.50 11.55
CA HIS A 60 20.91 -2.74 12.87
C HIS A 60 20.66 -1.58 13.85
N ASP A 61 21.18 -1.70 15.08
CA ASP A 61 21.18 -0.67 16.14
C ASP A 61 19.82 -0.06 16.50
N PHE A 62 18.77 -0.86 16.34
CA PHE A 62 17.42 -0.47 16.71
C PHE A 62 17.35 -0.11 18.21
N SER A 63 16.70 1.02 18.52
CA SER A 63 16.44 1.47 19.87
C SER A 63 15.12 2.25 19.94
N TRP A 64 14.54 2.34 21.13
CA TRP A 64 13.37 3.19 21.35
C TRP A 64 13.81 4.62 21.59
N THR A 65 13.03 5.58 21.10
CA THR A 65 13.26 7.01 21.29
C THR A 65 11.93 7.68 21.64
N ASP A 66 11.99 8.68 22.51
CA ASP A 66 10.86 9.56 22.87
C ASP A 66 10.93 10.88 22.08
N GLU A 67 11.77 10.96 21.06
CA GLU A 67 11.88 12.13 20.20
C GLU A 67 10.57 12.36 19.43
N ASP A 68 10.07 13.60 19.50
CA ASP A 68 8.92 14.04 18.73
C ASP A 68 9.37 14.38 17.31
N VAL A 69 9.35 13.36 16.44
CA VAL A 69 9.74 13.48 15.03
C VAL A 69 8.50 13.52 14.17
N ASN A 70 8.35 14.58 13.36
CA ASN A 70 7.36 14.59 12.30
C ASN A 70 7.82 13.70 11.15
N PHE A 71 7.22 12.52 11.01
CA PHE A 71 7.57 11.55 9.98
C PHE A 71 7.46 12.09 8.55
N MET A 72 6.64 13.12 8.31
CA MET A 72 6.51 13.76 6.99
C MET A 72 7.75 14.55 6.57
N ASP A 73 8.60 14.93 7.52
CA ASP A 73 9.80 15.74 7.28
C ASP A 73 11.09 14.89 7.21
N VAL A 74 10.97 13.57 7.36
CA VAL A 74 12.10 12.63 7.38
C VAL A 74 12.45 12.19 5.95
N PRO A 75 13.66 12.47 5.44
CA PRO A 75 14.11 11.94 4.15
C PRO A 75 14.28 10.42 4.16
N ASP A 76 14.05 9.80 2.99
CA ASP A 76 14.15 8.35 2.81
C ASP A 76 15.59 7.80 2.89
N ASP A 77 16.61 8.66 2.77
CA ASP A 77 18.03 8.31 2.66
C ASP A 77 18.89 8.69 3.88
N LEU A 78 18.25 8.92 5.04
CA LEU A 78 18.97 9.20 6.28
C LEU A 78 19.72 7.98 6.84
N ASP A 79 20.89 8.24 7.43
CA ASP A 79 21.66 7.25 8.20
C ASP A 79 20.88 6.70 9.40
N ILE A 80 19.96 7.47 9.97
CA ILE A 80 19.05 7.08 11.04
C ILE A 80 17.62 7.14 10.50
N SER A 81 16.94 6.01 10.48
CA SER A 81 15.53 5.91 10.10
C SER A 81 14.67 5.42 11.26
N TYR A 82 13.36 5.61 11.15
CA TYR A 82 12.41 5.44 12.25
C TYR A 82 11.32 4.41 11.90
N ILE A 83 10.81 3.73 12.92
CA ILE A 83 9.58 2.93 12.83
C ILE A 83 8.57 3.58 13.78
N PHE A 84 7.42 3.98 13.25
CA PHE A 84 6.40 4.69 14.00
C PHE A 84 5.27 3.74 14.42
N GLU A 85 4.87 3.81 15.69
CA GLU A 85 3.59 3.30 16.19
C GLU A 85 2.68 4.51 16.39
N VAL A 86 1.57 4.56 15.64
CA VAL A 86 0.70 5.75 15.59
C VAL A 86 -0.76 5.34 15.73
N ASP A 87 -1.54 6.22 16.34
CA ASP A 87 -2.99 6.18 16.24
C ASP A 87 -3.42 6.93 14.97
N LEU A 88 -4.34 6.34 14.19
CA LEU A 88 -4.85 6.93 12.96
C LEU A 88 -6.32 7.27 13.13
N GLU A 89 -6.66 8.55 12.91
CA GLU A 89 -8.04 8.97 12.71
C GLU A 89 -8.38 8.84 11.22
N TYR A 90 -9.45 8.10 10.90
CA TYR A 90 -9.89 7.90 9.52
C TYR A 90 -11.27 8.55 9.30
N PRO A 91 -11.33 9.72 8.64
CA PRO A 91 -12.57 10.45 8.45
C PRO A 91 -13.56 9.73 7.53
N ASP A 92 -14.84 9.74 7.93
CA ASP A 92 -15.93 9.06 7.23
C ASP A 92 -16.08 9.53 5.77
N GLU A 93 -15.82 10.80 5.47
CA GLU A 93 -15.91 11.36 4.12
C GLU A 93 -14.92 10.76 3.12
N LEU A 94 -13.87 10.10 3.59
CA LEU A 94 -12.85 9.46 2.74
C LEU A 94 -13.20 8.01 2.39
N HIS A 95 -14.17 7.39 3.08
CA HIS A 95 -14.46 5.97 2.95
C HIS A 95 -14.85 5.57 1.52
N ASP A 96 -15.72 6.36 0.89
CA ASP A 96 -16.16 6.09 -0.49
C ASP A 96 -15.01 6.28 -1.49
N LEU A 97 -14.17 7.30 -1.27
CA LEU A 97 -13.02 7.59 -2.14
C LEU A 97 -11.96 6.49 -2.09
N HIS A 98 -11.68 5.98 -0.88
CA HIS A 98 -10.66 4.96 -0.64
C HIS A 98 -11.21 3.53 -0.69
N ASN A 99 -12.47 3.33 -1.11
CA ASN A 99 -13.07 1.99 -1.22
C ASN A 99 -12.24 1.02 -2.08
N CYS A 100 -11.46 1.56 -3.02
CA CYS A 100 -10.57 0.76 -3.86
C CYS A 100 -9.17 0.50 -3.29
N TYR A 101 -8.82 1.06 -2.13
CA TYR A 101 -7.50 0.94 -1.51
C TYR A 101 -7.58 1.18 0.02
N PRO A 102 -7.80 0.13 0.83
CA PRO A 102 -7.82 0.27 2.28
C PRO A 102 -6.42 0.62 2.79
N LEU A 103 -6.35 1.70 3.55
CA LEU A 103 -5.11 2.16 4.18
C LEU A 103 -4.81 1.33 5.44
N ALA A 104 -3.53 1.21 5.80
CA ALA A 104 -3.06 0.60 7.04
C ALA A 104 -3.64 -0.80 7.37
N PRO A 105 -3.41 -1.83 6.53
CA PRO A 105 -3.94 -3.17 6.78
C PRO A 105 -3.33 -3.82 8.03
N GLU A 106 -4.21 -4.27 8.94
CA GLU A 106 -3.83 -4.93 10.18
C GLU A 106 -4.00 -6.45 10.12
N LYS A 107 -3.08 -7.16 10.77
CA LYS A 107 -3.21 -8.61 10.99
C LYS A 107 -4.11 -8.83 12.20
N ILE A 108 -5.39 -9.10 11.96
CA ILE A 108 -6.39 -9.37 13.00
C ILE A 108 -6.83 -10.83 12.98
N GLU A 109 -7.05 -11.41 14.16
CA GLU A 109 -7.74 -12.69 14.30
C GLU A 109 -9.24 -12.40 14.45
N VAL A 110 -10.04 -12.91 13.51
CA VAL A 110 -11.50 -12.74 13.56
C VAL A 110 -12.07 -13.92 14.35
N SER A 111 -12.39 -13.69 15.62
CA SER A 111 -13.17 -14.64 16.42
C SER A 111 -14.65 -14.51 16.08
N VAL A 112 -15.29 -15.63 15.77
CA VAL A 112 -16.75 -15.73 15.52
C VAL A 112 -17.47 -16.06 16.82
#